data_AF-A0A916V9S3-F1
#
_entry.id   AF-A0A916V9S3-F1
#
_cell.length_a   1.000
_cell.length_b   1.000
_cell.length_c   1.000
_cell.angle_alpha   90.00
_cell.angle_beta   90.00
_cell.angle_gamma   90.00
#
_symmetry.space_group_name_H-M   'P 1'
#
loop_
_entity.id
_entity.type
_entity.pdbx_description
1 polymer ?
#
loop_
_entity_poly.entity_id
_entity_poly.type
_entity_poly.pdbx_seq_one_letter_code
_entity_poly.pdbx_strand_id
1 'polypeptide(L)'
;MKSLINLLFKPNQKINKNEEFILIFLIISLVGLIAILDYFTGSEIRFGLMYVIPILLSASINRRFGFIIAIVTALLALSMDLYLQHYSDRHIYYIWELITRGTIFTLVAHLRSNLMYFILRESELARTDHPTGAMNLRAFSEQLETEIYRASRYCCPLTIAYIDIDNFKTINDTLGHSEGDRVLCAVVATIK
;
A
#
# COMPACT_ATOMS: atom_id res chain seq x y z
N MET A 1 -8.17 24.41 -4.42
CA MET A 1 -8.99 23.23 -4.78
C MET A 1 -8.30 22.28 -5.77
N LYS A 2 -7.77 22.75 -6.92
CA LYS A 2 -7.06 21.87 -7.88
C LYS A 2 -5.79 21.17 -7.34
N SER A 3 -5.08 21.72 -6.35
CA SER A 3 -3.88 21.04 -5.79
C SER A 3 -4.21 19.91 -4.80
N LEU A 4 -5.28 20.05 -4.01
CA LEU A 4 -5.74 19.02 -3.05
C LEU A 4 -6.23 17.73 -3.74
N ILE A 5 -6.92 17.85 -4.87
CA ILE A 5 -7.35 16.68 -5.66
C ILE A 5 -6.14 15.99 -6.28
N ASN A 6 -5.17 16.74 -6.82
CA ASN A 6 -3.95 16.16 -7.36
C ASN A 6 -3.09 15.44 -6.30
N LEU A 7 -3.17 15.84 -5.03
CA LEU A 7 -2.48 15.22 -3.91
C LEU A 7 -3.00 13.81 -3.58
N LEU A 8 -4.31 13.56 -3.80
CA LEU A 8 -4.94 12.26 -3.53
C LEU A 8 -4.70 11.21 -4.61
N PHE A 9 -4.34 11.63 -5.83
CA PHE A 9 -4.20 10.74 -6.99
C PHE A 9 -2.77 10.64 -7.55
N LYS A 10 -1.77 11.30 -6.95
CA LYS A 10 -0.34 11.14 -7.29
C LYS A 10 0.48 10.66 -6.10
N PRO A 11 0.74 9.33 -5.96
CA PRO A 11 1.35 8.75 -4.77
C PRO A 11 2.83 9.07 -4.55
N ASN A 12 3.49 9.82 -5.45
CA ASN A 12 4.94 10.09 -5.42
C ASN A 12 5.34 11.58 -5.42
N GLN A 13 4.39 12.52 -5.24
CA GLN A 13 4.76 13.92 -5.01
C GLN A 13 5.02 14.17 -3.52
N LYS A 14 6.22 14.66 -3.18
CA LYS A 14 6.53 15.15 -1.83
C LYS A 14 5.60 16.30 -1.50
N ILE A 15 4.69 16.08 -0.55
CA ILE A 15 3.79 17.10 0.00
C ILE A 15 4.65 18.19 0.65
N ASN A 16 4.37 19.46 0.33
CA ASN A 16 5.07 20.56 0.99
C ASN A 16 4.58 20.70 2.45
N LYS A 17 5.44 21.12 3.39
CA LYS A 17 5.10 21.25 4.82
C LYS A 17 3.84 22.07 5.05
N ASN A 18 3.63 23.15 4.29
CA ASN A 18 2.42 23.99 4.42
C ASN A 18 1.15 23.24 4.00
N GLU A 19 1.22 22.41 2.97
CA GLU A 19 0.09 21.59 2.51
C GLU A 19 -0.20 20.45 3.49
N GLU A 20 0.85 19.86 4.09
CA GLU A 20 0.74 18.86 5.16
C GLU A 20 0.00 19.42 6.39
N PHE A 21 0.36 20.60 6.87
CA PHE A 21 -0.33 21.26 7.99
C PHE A 21 -1.80 21.53 7.70
N ILE A 22 -2.12 22.01 6.48
CA ILE A 22 -3.50 22.24 6.06
C ILE A 22 -4.29 20.93 6.04
N LEU A 23 -3.70 19.85 5.51
CA LEU A 23 -4.35 18.54 5.47
C LEU A 23 -4.63 18.00 6.87
N ILE A 24 -3.66 18.09 7.78
CA ILE A 24 -3.80 17.65 9.17
C ILE A 24 -4.94 18.39 9.86
N PHE A 25 -4.98 19.72 9.73
CA PHE A 25 -6.05 20.54 10.31
C PHE A 25 -7.43 20.15 9.76
N LEU A 26 -7.52 19.90 8.44
CA LEU A 26 -8.76 19.52 7.77
C LEU A 26 -9.24 18.13 8.21
N ILE A 27 -8.33 17.16 8.36
CA ILE A 27 -8.62 15.82 8.88
C ILE A 27 -9.13 15.88 10.32
N ILE A 28 -8.45 16.63 11.20
CA ILE A 28 -8.87 16.77 12.61
C ILE A 28 -10.25 17.43 12.69
N SER A 29 -10.48 18.48 11.90
CA SER A 29 -11.77 19.16 11.82
C SER A 29 -12.88 18.23 11.31
N LEU A 30 -12.57 17.37 10.34
CA LEU A 30 -13.50 16.37 9.82
C LEU A 30 -13.85 15.31 10.85
N VAL A 31 -12.87 14.79 11.60
CA VAL A 31 -13.11 13.85 12.72
C VAL A 31 -14.01 14.49 13.77
N GLY A 32 -13.71 15.74 14.17
CA GLY A 32 -14.52 16.49 15.12
C GLY A 32 -15.95 16.71 14.63
N LEU A 33 -16.12 17.06 13.36
CA LEU A 33 -17.45 17.24 12.75
C LEU A 33 -18.25 15.94 12.75
N ILE A 34 -17.63 14.82 12.36
CA ILE A 34 -18.30 13.51 12.36
C ILE A 34 -18.69 13.14 13.81
N ALA A 35 -17.82 13.37 14.79
CA ALA A 35 -18.12 13.11 16.20
C ALA A 35 -19.26 13.96 16.76
N ILE A 36 -19.33 15.24 16.38
CA ILE A 36 -20.44 16.13 16.74
C ILE A 36 -21.74 15.64 16.10
N LEU A 37 -21.71 15.30 14.80
CA LEU A 37 -22.88 14.78 14.11
C LEU A 37 -23.38 13.49 14.76
N ASP A 38 -22.49 12.55 15.05
CA ASP A 38 -22.79 11.27 15.70
C ASP A 38 -23.37 11.47 17.12
N TYR A 39 -22.92 12.48 17.85
CA TYR A 39 -23.49 12.87 19.14
C TYR A 39 -24.92 13.42 19.01
N PHE A 40 -25.17 14.29 18.03
CA PHE A 40 -26.47 14.94 17.84
C PHE A 40 -27.52 14.05 17.17
N THR A 41 -27.13 13.10 16.31
CA THR A 41 -28.08 12.19 15.65
C THR A 41 -28.55 11.04 16.54
N GLY A 42 -27.94 10.85 17.71
CA GLY A 42 -28.36 9.84 18.67
C GLY A 42 -28.26 8.40 18.13
N SER A 43 -29.00 7.46 18.73
CA SER A 43 -28.88 6.02 18.45
C SER A 43 -29.52 5.55 17.14
N GLU A 44 -30.25 6.41 16.42
CA GLU A 44 -30.99 6.01 15.22
C GLU A 44 -30.10 5.93 13.97
N ILE A 45 -29.07 6.78 13.86
CA ILE A 45 -28.16 6.80 12.70
C ILE A 45 -26.72 6.94 13.21
N ARG A 46 -25.94 5.86 13.16
CA ARG A 46 -24.50 5.86 13.48
C ARG A 46 -23.66 6.13 12.23
N PHE A 47 -22.74 7.09 12.31
CA PHE A 47 -21.85 7.50 11.21
C PHE A 47 -20.53 6.74 11.15
N GLY A 48 -20.47 5.51 11.68
CA GLY A 48 -19.26 4.66 11.71
C GLY A 48 -18.48 4.60 10.38
N LEU A 49 -19.20 4.59 9.25
CA LEU A 49 -18.63 4.60 7.90
C LEU A 49 -17.89 5.89 7.53
N MET A 50 -18.33 7.04 8.04
CA MET A 50 -17.70 8.34 7.75
C MET A 50 -16.31 8.45 8.37
N TYR A 51 -16.06 7.72 9.47
CA TYR A 51 -14.76 7.70 10.15
C TYR A 51 -13.63 7.02 9.35
N VAL A 52 -13.97 6.24 8.32
CA VAL A 52 -12.97 5.65 7.40
C VAL A 52 -12.31 6.71 6.53
N ILE A 53 -13.01 7.80 6.21
CA ILE A 53 -12.51 8.87 5.33
C ILE A 53 -11.30 9.58 5.97
N PRO A 54 -11.34 10.05 7.24
CA PRO A 54 -10.16 10.57 7.93
C PRO A 54 -8.98 9.60 8.01
N ILE A 55 -9.24 8.29 8.16
CA ILE A 55 -8.19 7.27 8.25
C ILE A 55 -7.47 7.10 6.90
N LEU A 56 -8.23 7.02 5.81
CA LEU A 56 -7.67 6.94 4.46
C LEU A 56 -6.87 8.21 4.10
N LEU A 57 -7.39 9.39 4.46
CA LEU A 57 -6.73 10.68 4.22
C LEU A 57 -5.47 10.89 5.08
N SER A 58 -5.41 10.30 6.27
CA SER A 58 -4.22 10.41 7.13
C SER A 58 -3.11 9.43 6.73
N ALA A 59 -3.48 8.25 6.22
CA ALA A 59 -2.54 7.27 5.69
C ALA A 59 -1.79 7.76 4.45
N SER A 60 -2.37 8.70 3.67
CA SER A 60 -1.72 9.29 2.49
C SER A 60 -0.65 10.33 2.84
N ILE A 61 -0.63 10.86 4.08
CA ILE A 61 0.39 11.80 4.55
C ILE A 61 1.62 11.03 5.06
N ASN A 62 1.43 10.18 6.07
CA ASN A 62 2.50 9.42 6.70
C ASN A 62 1.92 8.16 7.36
N ARG A 63 2.58 7.01 7.15
CA ARG A 63 2.18 5.73 7.74
C ARG A 63 2.04 5.80 9.25
N ARG A 64 2.96 6.47 9.97
CA ARG A 64 2.88 6.60 11.44
C ARG A 64 1.67 7.43 11.87
N PHE A 65 1.36 8.50 11.14
CA PHE A 65 0.24 9.38 11.43
C PHE A 65 -1.10 8.71 11.17
N GLY A 66 -1.20 7.95 10.06
CA GLY A 66 -2.38 7.13 9.76
C GLY A 66 -2.68 6.09 10.84
N PHE A 67 -1.66 5.43 11.40
CA PHE A 67 -1.83 4.51 12.53
C PHE A 67 -2.34 5.21 13.79
N ILE A 68 -1.80 6.39 14.12
CA ILE A 68 -2.25 7.15 15.30
C ILE A 68 -3.73 7.55 15.15
N ILE A 69 -4.11 8.08 13.99
CA ILE A 69 -5.50 8.47 13.72
C ILE A 69 -6.43 7.26 13.74
N ALA A 70 -6.04 6.12 13.18
CA ALA A 70 -6.82 4.89 13.27
C ALA A 70 -7.06 4.45 14.71
N ILE A 71 -6.03 4.50 15.57
CA ILE A 71 -6.16 4.14 17.00
C ILE A 71 -7.09 5.12 17.72
N VAL A 72 -6.90 6.43 17.54
CA VAL A 72 -7.74 7.46 18.16
C VAL A 72 -9.20 7.31 17.73
N THR A 73 -9.43 7.07 16.45
CA THR A 73 -10.77 6.89 15.88
C THR A 73 -11.43 5.61 16.38
N ALA A 74 -10.67 4.51 16.51
CA ALA A 74 -11.17 3.26 17.08
C ALA A 74 -11.52 3.38 18.57
N LEU A 75 -10.71 4.12 19.33
CA LEU A 75 -10.99 4.40 20.76
C LEU A 75 -12.22 5.28 20.92
N LEU A 76 -12.38 6.31 20.09
CA LEU A 76 -13.57 7.15 20.08
C LEU A 76 -14.83 6.35 19.73
N ALA A 77 -14.78 5.54 18.67
CA ALA A 77 -15.89 4.67 18.28
C ALA A 77 -16.27 3.69 19.40
N LEU A 78 -15.27 3.05 20.04
CA LEU A 78 -15.50 2.18 21.19
C LEU A 78 -16.12 2.92 22.39
N SER A 79 -15.67 4.15 22.65
CA SER A 79 -16.23 4.96 23.74
C SER A 79 -17.69 5.36 23.49
N MET A 80 -18.04 5.66 22.24
CA MET A 80 -19.41 5.96 21.82
C MET A 80 -20.31 4.72 21.94
N ASP A 81 -19.81 3.56 21.50
CA ASP A 81 -20.50 2.28 21.60
C ASP A 81 -20.80 1.90 23.07
N LEU A 82 -19.85 2.13 23.99
CA LEU A 82 -20.04 1.92 25.42
C LEU A 82 -21.02 2.92 26.06
N TYR A 83 -20.99 4.18 25.62
CA TYR A 83 -21.89 5.23 26.11
C TYR A 83 -23.34 5.04 25.65
N LEU A 84 -23.53 4.62 24.39
CA LEU A 84 -24.85 4.41 23.77
C LEU A 84 -25.50 3.08 24.19
N GLN A 85 -24.77 2.19 24.87
CA GLN A 85 -25.28 0.90 25.39
C GLN A 85 -26.43 1.06 26.40
N HIS A 86 -26.75 2.31 26.80
CA HIS A 86 -27.81 2.65 27.74
C HIS A 86 -29.15 3.08 27.10
N TYR A 87 -29.26 3.27 25.78
CA TYR A 87 -30.41 4.00 25.19
C TYR A 87 -31.17 3.37 24.00
N SER A 88 -30.88 2.16 23.51
CA SER A 88 -31.59 1.60 22.34
C SER A 88 -31.76 0.07 22.33
N ASP A 89 -32.77 -0.40 21.59
CA ASP A 89 -33.11 -1.82 21.37
C ASP A 89 -31.90 -2.64 20.88
N ARG A 90 -31.53 -3.65 21.67
CA ARG A 90 -30.22 -4.36 21.58
C ARG A 90 -29.99 -5.03 20.22
N HIS A 91 -31.04 -5.45 19.52
CA HIS A 91 -30.93 -6.19 18.25
C HIS A 91 -30.63 -5.29 17.04
N ILE A 92 -31.24 -4.11 16.96
CA ILE A 92 -31.05 -3.16 15.85
C ILE A 92 -29.60 -2.66 15.84
N TYR A 93 -29.04 -2.42 17.02
CA TYR A 93 -27.65 -2.02 17.21
C TYR A 93 -26.66 -3.02 16.59
N TYR A 94 -26.80 -4.32 16.87
CA TYR A 94 -25.86 -5.34 16.37
C TYR A 94 -26.00 -5.58 14.88
N ILE A 95 -27.22 -5.50 14.33
CA ILE A 95 -27.45 -5.61 12.89
C ILE A 95 -26.78 -4.46 12.15
N TRP A 96 -26.93 -3.23 12.66
CA TRP A 96 -26.28 -2.05 12.09
C TRP A 96 -24.76 -2.13 12.18
N GLU A 97 -24.21 -2.59 13.31
CA GLU A 97 -22.78 -2.80 13.51
C GLU A 97 -22.19 -3.82 12.53
N LEU A 98 -22.92 -4.90 12.27
CA LEU A 98 -22.50 -5.94 11.33
C LEU A 98 -22.46 -5.42 9.88
N ILE A 99 -23.47 -4.65 9.47
CA ILE A 99 -23.55 -4.07 8.12
C ILE A 99 -22.43 -3.05 7.92
N THR A 100 -22.25 -2.13 8.87
CA THR A 100 -21.22 -1.08 8.79
C THR A 100 -19.82 -1.66 8.82
N ARG A 101 -19.49 -2.59 9.72
CA ARG A 101 -18.16 -3.25 9.71
C ARG A 101 -17.94 -4.13 8.49
N GLY A 102 -18.95 -4.87 8.06
CA GLY A 102 -18.89 -5.72 6.88
C GLY A 102 -18.53 -4.93 5.62
N THR A 103 -19.19 -3.78 5.41
CA THR A 103 -18.93 -2.89 4.27
C THR A 103 -17.54 -2.27 4.29
N ILE A 104 -17.01 -1.91 5.46
CA ILE A 104 -15.63 -1.40 5.59
C ILE A 104 -14.61 -2.48 5.26
N PHE A 105 -14.78 -3.69 5.81
CA PHE A 105 -13.85 -4.79 5.57
C PHE A 105 -13.83 -5.22 4.11
N THR A 106 -14.98 -5.27 3.44
CA THR A 106 -15.05 -5.59 2.00
C THR A 106 -14.40 -4.48 1.16
N LEU A 107 -14.63 -3.21 1.47
CA LEU A 107 -13.98 -2.09 0.77
C LEU A 107 -12.46 -2.13 0.94
N VAL A 108 -11.96 -2.29 2.17
CA VAL A 108 -10.51 -2.38 2.45
C VAL A 108 -9.90 -3.59 1.76
N ALA A 109 -10.55 -4.75 1.79
CA ALA A 109 -10.08 -5.95 1.09
C ALA A 109 -10.03 -5.73 -0.43
N HIS A 110 -11.04 -5.08 -1.00
CA HIS A 110 -11.08 -4.78 -2.43
C HIS A 110 -9.98 -3.80 -2.84
N LEU A 111 -9.80 -2.69 -2.10
CA LEU A 111 -8.73 -1.72 -2.35
C LEU A 111 -7.35 -2.37 -2.25
N ARG A 112 -7.12 -3.17 -1.20
CA ARG A 112 -5.86 -3.93 -1.05
C ARG A 112 -5.63 -4.88 -2.22
N SER A 113 -6.64 -5.63 -2.61
CA SER A 113 -6.55 -6.60 -3.71
C SER A 113 -6.20 -5.90 -5.02
N ASN A 114 -6.85 -4.77 -5.32
CA ASN A 114 -6.56 -3.97 -6.50
C ASN A 114 -5.14 -3.41 -6.49
N LEU A 115 -4.68 -2.88 -5.35
CA LEU A 115 -3.29 -2.41 -5.21
C LEU A 115 -2.29 -3.54 -5.48
N MET A 116 -2.53 -4.72 -4.91
CA MET A 116 -1.66 -5.87 -5.13
C MET A 116 -1.66 -6.33 -6.59
N TYR A 117 -2.84 -6.35 -7.22
CA TYR A 117 -2.97 -6.67 -8.64
C TYR A 117 -2.14 -5.73 -9.52
N PHE A 118 -2.17 -4.42 -9.26
CA PHE A 118 -1.37 -3.45 -10.01
C PHE A 118 0.13 -3.64 -9.79
N ILE A 119 0.57 -3.88 -8.56
CA ILE A 119 1.99 -4.14 -8.25
C ILE A 119 2.49 -5.39 -8.99
N LEU A 120 1.71 -6.47 -8.96
CA LEU A 120 2.09 -7.72 -9.64
C LEU A 120 2.12 -7.52 -11.15
N ARG A 121 1.13 -6.84 -11.73
CA ARG A 121 1.09 -6.57 -13.17
C ARG A 121 2.25 -5.68 -13.62
N GLU A 122 2.63 -4.69 -12.82
CA GLU A 122 3.82 -3.86 -13.09
C GLU A 122 5.10 -4.69 -13.05
N SER A 123 5.23 -5.61 -12.08
CA SER A 123 6.36 -6.54 -12.02
C SER A 123 6.44 -7.49 -13.22
N GLU A 124 5.30 -7.97 -13.73
CA GLU A 124 5.23 -8.84 -14.91
C GLU A 124 5.60 -8.12 -16.21
N LEU A 125 5.31 -6.82 -16.29
CA LEU A 125 5.63 -5.96 -17.43
C LEU A 125 7.02 -5.34 -17.34
N ALA A 126 7.61 -5.29 -16.14
CA ALA A 126 8.98 -4.87 -15.97
C ALA A 126 9.88 -5.83 -16.76
N ARG A 127 10.85 -5.27 -17.51
CA ARG A 127 11.88 -6.06 -18.21
C ARG A 127 13.12 -6.29 -17.37
N THR A 128 13.17 -5.69 -16.18
CA THR A 128 14.35 -5.68 -15.32
C THR A 128 13.98 -6.01 -13.89
N ASP A 129 14.84 -6.75 -13.21
CA ASP A 129 14.69 -7.01 -11.78
C ASP A 129 15.16 -5.80 -10.97
N HIS A 130 14.27 -5.27 -10.13
CA HIS A 130 14.67 -4.39 -9.04
C HIS A 130 15.13 -5.29 -7.90
N PRO A 131 16.33 -5.14 -7.30
CA PRO A 131 17.21 -3.96 -7.24
C PRO A 131 18.37 -3.90 -8.25
N THR A 132 18.63 -4.96 -9.01
CA THR A 132 19.88 -5.09 -9.78
C THR A 132 19.88 -4.34 -11.11
N GLY A 133 18.72 -4.04 -11.66
CA GLY A 133 18.56 -3.50 -13.02
C GLY A 133 19.07 -4.46 -14.11
N ALA A 134 19.29 -5.74 -13.78
CA ALA A 134 19.52 -6.80 -14.76
C ALA A 134 18.21 -7.13 -15.47
N MET A 135 18.27 -7.75 -16.65
CA MET A 135 17.06 -8.30 -17.27
C MET A 135 16.46 -9.35 -16.35
N ASN A 136 15.14 -9.27 -16.17
CA ASN A 136 14.46 -10.33 -15.45
C ASN A 136 14.39 -11.61 -16.31
N LEU A 137 14.02 -12.72 -15.68
CA LEU A 137 14.00 -14.03 -16.36
C LEU A 137 13.13 -14.03 -17.63
N ARG A 138 12.00 -13.30 -17.62
CA ARG A 138 11.14 -13.15 -18.78
C ARG A 138 11.85 -12.43 -19.93
N ALA A 139 12.39 -11.24 -19.68
CA ALA A 139 13.10 -10.47 -20.71
C ALA A 139 14.35 -11.19 -21.23
N PHE A 140 15.07 -11.89 -20.35
CA PHE A 140 16.18 -12.75 -20.74
C PHE A 140 15.73 -13.88 -21.67
N SER A 141 14.62 -14.55 -21.36
CA SER A 141 14.11 -15.66 -22.17
C SER A 141 13.66 -15.20 -23.56
N GLU A 142 12.93 -14.08 -23.64
CA GLU A 142 12.52 -13.46 -24.91
C GLU A 142 13.74 -13.06 -25.78
N GLN A 143 14.79 -12.52 -25.14
CA GLN A 143 16.02 -12.16 -25.84
C GLN A 143 16.83 -13.39 -26.26
N LEU A 144 16.90 -14.42 -25.42
CA LEU A 144 17.58 -15.67 -25.71
C LEU A 144 16.95 -16.38 -26.91
N GLU A 145 15.62 -16.44 -27.00
CA GLU A 145 14.93 -17.01 -28.16
C GLU A 145 15.30 -16.28 -29.46
N THR A 146 15.37 -14.94 -29.40
CA THR A 146 15.81 -14.12 -30.53
C THR A 146 17.26 -14.44 -30.94
N GLU A 147 18.16 -14.60 -29.97
CA GLU A 147 19.57 -14.92 -30.24
C GLU A 147 19.78 -16.35 -30.73
N ILE A 148 18.99 -17.32 -30.28
CA ILE A 148 18.99 -18.69 -30.82
C ILE A 148 18.61 -18.66 -32.31
N TYR A 149 17.55 -17.93 -32.67
CA TYR A 149 17.14 -17.81 -34.08
C TYR A 149 18.23 -17.14 -34.94
N ARG A 150 18.88 -16.10 -34.42
CA ARG A 150 20.02 -15.43 -35.08
C ARG A 150 21.21 -16.38 -35.26
N ALA A 151 21.60 -17.09 -34.22
CA ALA A 151 22.69 -18.05 -34.25
C ALA A 151 22.45 -19.15 -35.29
N SER A 152 21.23 -19.69 -35.33
CA SER A 152 20.83 -20.67 -36.33
C SER A 152 20.85 -20.11 -37.76
N ARG A 153 20.44 -18.85 -37.95
CA ARG A 153 20.37 -18.22 -39.28
C ARG A 153 21.74 -17.90 -39.85
N TYR A 154 22.66 -17.44 -39.00
CA TYR A 154 23.99 -16.99 -39.41
C TYR A 154 25.10 -18.03 -39.16
N CYS A 155 24.73 -19.23 -38.68
CA CYS A 155 25.65 -20.31 -38.31
C CYS A 155 26.77 -19.86 -37.36
N CYS A 156 26.46 -18.97 -36.42
CA CYS A 156 27.42 -18.53 -35.40
C CYS A 156 27.24 -19.30 -34.08
N PRO A 157 28.32 -19.54 -33.33
CA PRO A 157 28.23 -20.20 -32.03
C PRO A 157 27.55 -19.28 -31.00
N LEU A 158 26.62 -19.83 -30.21
CA LEU A 158 25.99 -19.18 -29.06
C LEU A 158 26.48 -19.87 -27.77
N THR A 159 26.76 -19.09 -26.72
CA THR A 159 27.16 -19.60 -25.40
C THR A 159 26.31 -18.96 -24.32
N ILE A 160 25.91 -19.75 -23.34
CA ILE A 160 25.15 -19.31 -22.16
C ILE A 160 25.99 -19.65 -20.93
N ALA A 161 26.12 -18.69 -20.01
CA ALA A 161 26.74 -18.88 -18.71
C ALA A 161 25.67 -18.76 -17.61
N TYR A 162 25.71 -19.68 -16.64
CA TYR A 162 24.89 -19.63 -15.44
C TYR A 162 25.82 -19.35 -14.25
N ILE A 163 25.52 -18.30 -13.49
CA ILE A 163 26.35 -17.82 -12.38
C ILE A 163 25.46 -17.78 -11.14
N ASP A 164 25.95 -18.39 -10.05
CA ASP A 164 25.31 -18.34 -8.74
C ASP A 164 26.25 -17.69 -7.73
N ILE A 165 25.70 -17.04 -6.71
CA ILE A 165 26.48 -16.40 -5.64
C ILE A 165 26.58 -17.38 -4.47
N ASP A 166 27.77 -17.93 -4.26
CA ASP A 166 28.04 -18.86 -3.17
C ASP A 166 27.69 -18.24 -1.81
N ASN A 167 26.99 -19.02 -0.97
CA ASN A 167 26.62 -18.65 0.39
C ASN A 167 25.81 -17.34 0.52
N PHE A 168 25.08 -16.93 -0.52
CA PHE A 168 24.30 -15.68 -0.51
C PHE A 168 23.29 -15.61 0.64
N LYS A 169 22.69 -16.74 1.01
CA LYS A 169 21.78 -16.82 2.16
C LYS A 169 22.45 -16.40 3.47
N THR A 170 23.71 -16.82 3.71
CA THR A 170 24.46 -16.45 4.91
C THR A 170 24.67 -14.94 5.00
N ILE A 171 24.90 -14.27 3.87
CA ILE A 171 25.01 -12.81 3.81
C ILE A 171 23.69 -12.16 4.24
N ASN A 172 22.57 -12.63 3.69
CA ASN A 172 21.24 -12.13 4.06
C ASN A 172 20.94 -12.34 5.55
N ASP A 173 21.23 -13.54 6.07
CA ASP A 173 20.94 -13.91 7.46
C ASP A 173 21.82 -13.13 8.45
N THR A 174 23.05 -12.75 8.06
CA THR A 174 24.02 -12.08 8.95
C THR A 174 23.94 -10.54 8.86
N LEU A 175 23.76 -10.00 7.66
CA LEU A 175 23.86 -8.56 7.38
C LEU A 175 22.51 -7.93 6.97
N GLY A 176 21.47 -8.74 6.79
CA GLY A 176 20.14 -8.31 6.37
C GLY A 176 19.99 -8.22 4.86
N HIS A 177 18.74 -8.28 4.41
CA HIS A 177 18.38 -8.29 2.98
C HIS A 177 18.90 -7.08 2.19
N SER A 178 18.94 -5.89 2.81
CA SER A 178 19.43 -4.68 2.13
C SER A 178 20.91 -4.76 1.76
N GLU A 179 21.74 -5.45 2.55
CA GLU A 179 23.15 -5.68 2.18
C GLU A 179 23.27 -6.80 1.13
N GLY A 180 22.41 -7.81 1.18
CA GLY A 180 22.30 -8.80 0.10
C GLY A 180 21.96 -8.16 -1.25
N ASP A 181 21.03 -7.20 -1.27
CA ASP A 181 20.68 -6.44 -2.46
C ASP A 181 21.89 -5.67 -3.04
N ARG A 182 22.74 -5.10 -2.17
CA ARG A 182 23.97 -4.40 -2.58
C ARG A 182 24.98 -5.35 -3.21
N VAL A 183 25.14 -6.55 -2.64
CA VAL A 183 26.01 -7.60 -3.20
C VAL A 183 25.51 -8.02 -4.59
N LEU A 184 24.21 -8.26 -4.74
CA LEU A 184 23.61 -8.58 -6.05
C LEU A 184 23.87 -7.48 -7.08
N CYS A 185 23.69 -6.21 -6.71
CA CYS A 185 23.98 -5.08 -7.59
C CYS A 185 25.46 -5.03 -7.99
N ALA A 186 26.38 -5.28 -7.06
CA ALA A 186 27.82 -5.28 -7.34
C ALA A 186 28.23 -6.40 -8.29
N VAL A 187 27.68 -7.61 -8.12
CA VAL A 187 27.94 -8.75 -9.01
C VAL A 187 27.44 -8.45 -10.41
N VAL A 188 26.20 -7.97 -10.56
CA VAL A 188 25.65 -7.59 -11.87
C VAL A 188 26.48 -6.48 -12.54
N ALA A 189 26.94 -5.48 -11.78
CA ALA A 189 27.80 -4.42 -12.30
C ALA A 189 29.18 -4.91 -12.75
N THR A 190 29.66 -6.05 -12.23
CA THR A 190 30.95 -6.64 -12.62
C THR A 190 30.85 -7.48 -13.90
N ILE A 191 29.66 -8.03 -14.19
CA ILE A 191 29.41 -8.89 -15.36
C ILE A 191 28.95 -8.09 -16.58
N LYS A 192 28.35 -6.91 -16.38
CA LYS A 192 27.97 -5.96 -17.44
C LYS A 192 29.18 -5.37 -18.14
#